data_AF-A0A0C1HGX9-F1
#
_entry.id   AF-A0A0C1HGX9-F1
#
_cell.length_a   1.000
_cell.length_b   1.000
_cell.length_c   1.000
_cell.angle_alpha   90.00
_cell.angle_beta   90.00
_cell.angle_gamma   90.00
#
_symmetry.space_group_name_H-M   'P 1'
#
loop_
_entity.id
_entity.type
_entity.pdbx_description
1 polymer ?
#
loop_
_entity_poly.entity_id
_entity_poly.type
_entity_poly.pdbx_seq_one_letter_code
_entity_poly.pdbx_strand_id
1 'polypeptide(L)'
;MNKIYMPIFIILMFILSGCALSLLNSYEEPKQAKFVSEILDKASKKLRSKYDMRTIGTGIGMPDGVVTMLALSFEKTGPLSREEGRRIIVDCVQEMLQIINTHERIRPYLKNYPFTPNDIEIAIFLNGPSAHPIYYPDFDVISSTNEQINYMFTASENPKRYMKVEKEKFEEALKMVQNENKQ
;
A
#
# COMPACT_ATOMS: atom_id res chain seq x y z
N MET A 1 -50.38 -12.03 20.72
CA MET A 1 -49.83 -12.10 19.34
C MET A 1 -50.31 -13.37 18.67
N ASN A 2 -51.07 -13.27 17.57
CA ASN A 2 -51.68 -14.41 16.89
C ASN A 2 -50.59 -15.40 16.42
N LYS A 3 -50.74 -16.68 16.77
CA LYS A 3 -49.81 -17.79 16.46
C LYS A 3 -49.58 -18.02 14.96
N ILE A 4 -50.30 -17.33 14.08
CA ILE A 4 -50.23 -17.41 12.61
C ILE A 4 -49.20 -16.42 12.03
N TYR A 5 -48.89 -15.30 12.69
CA TYR A 5 -47.92 -14.33 12.16
C TYR A 5 -46.46 -14.74 12.37
N MET A 6 -46.18 -15.57 13.38
CA MET A 6 -44.84 -16.05 13.70
C MET A 6 -44.23 -16.94 12.58
N PRO A 7 -44.95 -17.93 11.99
CA PRO A 7 -44.38 -18.71 10.89
C PRO A 7 -44.20 -17.88 9.60
N ILE A 8 -45.06 -16.90 9.34
CA ILE A 8 -44.93 -16.01 8.16
C ILE A 8 -43.67 -15.14 8.27
N PHE A 9 -43.37 -14.63 9.46
CA PHE A 9 -42.17 -13.81 9.72
C PHE A 9 -40.87 -14.62 9.58
N ILE A 10 -40.88 -15.89 10.00
CA ILE A 10 -39.74 -16.81 9.87
C ILE A 10 -39.48 -17.13 8.39
N ILE A 11 -40.53 -17.41 7.61
CA ILE A 11 -40.40 -17.67 6.16
C ILE A 11 -39.83 -16.44 5.42
N LEU A 12 -40.25 -15.22 5.80
CA LEU A 12 -39.73 -13.98 5.21
C LEU A 12 -38.21 -13.79 5.47
N MET A 13 -37.71 -14.17 6.64
CA MET A 13 -36.27 -14.11 6.96
C MET A 13 -35.43 -15.08 6.12
N PHE A 14 -35.94 -16.27 5.81
CA PHE A 14 -35.23 -17.24 4.95
C PHE A 14 -35.13 -16.79 3.49
N ILE A 15 -36.15 -16.09 2.97
CA ILE A 15 -36.14 -15.56 1.59
C ILE A 15 -35.12 -14.41 1.46
N LEU A 16 -35.02 -13.54 2.47
CA LEU A 16 -34.04 -12.44 2.50
C LEU A 16 -32.60 -12.95 2.65
N SER A 17 -32.38 -14.05 3.38
CA SER A 17 -31.08 -14.71 3.47
C SER A 17 -30.64 -15.38 2.15
N GLY A 18 -31.57 -15.89 1.35
CA GLY A 18 -31.28 -16.53 0.08
C GLY A 18 -30.74 -15.56 -0.98
N CYS A 19 -31.34 -14.37 -1.09
CA CYS A 19 -30.92 -13.34 -2.04
C CYS A 19 -29.50 -12.80 -1.76
N ALA A 20 -29.15 -12.65 -0.48
CA ALA A 20 -27.81 -12.21 -0.08
C ALA A 20 -26.73 -13.26 -0.40
N LEU A 21 -27.05 -14.54 -0.25
CA LEU A 21 -26.12 -15.64 -0.53
C LEU A 21 -25.91 -15.86 -2.05
N SER A 22 -26.95 -15.66 -2.86
CA SER A 22 -26.83 -15.70 -4.33
C SER A 22 -26.01 -14.55 -4.90
N LEU A 23 -26.10 -13.35 -4.31
CA LEU A 23 -25.27 -12.20 -4.69
C LEU A 23 -23.79 -12.41 -4.33
N LEU A 24 -23.51 -13.07 -3.20
CA LEU A 24 -22.14 -13.41 -2.80
C LEU A 24 -21.54 -14.48 -3.74
N ASN A 25 -22.33 -15.46 -4.17
CA ASN A 25 -21.91 -16.52 -5.08
C ASN A 25 -21.74 -16.09 -6.55
N SER A 26 -22.24 -14.91 -6.95
CA SER A 26 -22.06 -14.41 -8.33
C SER A 26 -20.79 -13.57 -8.52
N TYR A 27 -20.05 -13.26 -7.45
CA TYR A 27 -18.79 -12.52 -7.56
C TYR A 27 -17.65 -13.48 -7.93
N GLU A 28 -17.40 -13.63 -9.22
CA GLU A 28 -16.16 -14.25 -9.69
C GLU A 28 -15.02 -13.24 -9.53
N GLU A 29 -14.05 -13.58 -8.67
CA GLU A 29 -12.86 -12.76 -8.50
C GLU A 29 -12.10 -12.67 -9.84
N PRO A 30 -11.73 -11.45 -10.30
CA PRO A 30 -11.00 -11.32 -11.55
C PRO A 30 -9.71 -12.12 -11.53
N LYS A 31 -9.39 -12.84 -12.63
CA LYS A 31 -8.20 -13.72 -12.71
C LYS A 31 -6.90 -13.05 -12.25
N GLN A 32 -6.75 -11.77 -12.56
CA GLN A 32 -5.61 -10.95 -12.24
C GLN A 32 -5.47 -10.62 -10.74
N ALA A 33 -6.54 -10.71 -9.95
CA ALA A 33 -6.48 -10.46 -8.51
C ALA A 33 -5.51 -11.44 -7.81
N LYS A 34 -5.49 -12.71 -8.25
CA LYS A 34 -4.51 -13.70 -7.79
C LYS A 34 -3.08 -13.27 -8.10
N PHE A 35 -2.81 -12.77 -9.31
CA PHE A 35 -1.48 -12.31 -9.70
C PHE A 35 -1.06 -11.05 -8.93
N VAL A 36 -2.00 -10.12 -8.69
CA VAL A 36 -1.78 -8.94 -7.84
C VAL A 36 -1.42 -9.36 -6.41
N SER A 37 -2.17 -10.30 -5.84
CA SER A 37 -1.90 -10.83 -4.50
C SER A 37 -0.53 -11.49 -4.40
N GLU A 38 -0.17 -12.32 -5.38
CA GLU A 38 1.17 -12.96 -5.46
C GLU A 38 2.30 -11.91 -5.55
N ILE A 39 2.11 -10.84 -6.34
CA ILE A 39 3.08 -9.75 -6.46
C ILE A 39 3.23 -8.98 -5.15
N LEU A 40 2.12 -8.56 -4.53
CA LEU A 40 2.12 -7.78 -3.29
C LEU A 40 2.71 -8.59 -2.13
N ASP A 41 2.35 -9.87 -2.01
CA ASP A 41 2.89 -10.77 -1.00
C ASP A 41 4.41 -10.97 -1.18
N LYS A 42 4.88 -11.19 -2.41
CA LYS A 42 6.30 -11.32 -2.72
C LYS A 42 7.08 -10.05 -2.38
N ALA A 43 6.58 -8.88 -2.79
CA ALA A 43 7.21 -7.59 -2.51
C ALA A 43 7.23 -7.29 -1.01
N SER A 44 6.08 -7.46 -0.33
CA SER A 44 5.91 -7.33 1.11
C SER A 44 6.92 -8.20 1.89
N LYS A 45 7.00 -9.51 1.57
CA LYS A 45 7.94 -10.44 2.22
C LYS A 45 9.40 -10.06 2.01
N LYS A 46 9.76 -9.63 0.80
CA LYS A 46 11.13 -9.22 0.48
C LYS A 46 11.50 -7.96 1.27
N LEU A 47 10.66 -6.93 1.19
CA LEU A 47 10.95 -5.61 1.77
C LEU A 47 10.92 -5.61 3.29
N ARG A 48 9.94 -6.30 3.91
CA ARG A 48 9.87 -6.44 5.37
C ARG A 48 11.11 -7.08 5.96
N SER A 49 11.68 -8.09 5.26
CA SER A 49 12.89 -8.78 5.67
C SER A 49 14.14 -7.94 5.46
N LYS A 50 14.21 -7.19 4.35
CA LYS A 50 15.38 -6.39 3.99
C LYS A 50 15.59 -5.21 4.92
N TYR A 51 14.49 -4.60 5.40
CA TYR A 51 14.53 -3.35 6.16
C TYR A 51 14.07 -3.45 7.60
N ASP A 52 13.80 -4.65 8.11
CA ASP A 52 13.25 -4.88 9.44
C ASP A 52 12.04 -3.96 9.71
N MET A 53 10.98 -4.21 8.93
CA MET A 53 9.74 -3.44 8.97
C MET A 53 8.54 -4.38 8.87
N ARG A 54 7.35 -3.90 9.18
CA ARG A 54 6.11 -4.68 9.18
C ARG A 54 5.14 -4.15 8.16
N THR A 55 4.60 -5.01 7.30
CA THR A 55 3.53 -4.62 6.38
C THR A 55 2.23 -4.38 7.16
N ILE A 56 1.62 -3.22 6.95
CA ILE A 56 0.39 -2.79 7.63
C ILE A 56 -0.77 -2.47 6.68
N GLY A 57 -0.51 -2.44 5.37
CA GLY A 57 -1.55 -2.18 4.39
C GLY A 57 -1.15 -2.52 2.97
N THR A 58 -2.16 -2.75 2.14
CA THR A 58 -2.08 -2.95 0.69
C THR A 58 -3.14 -2.09 0.01
N GLY A 59 -2.80 -1.46 -1.10
CA GLY A 59 -3.76 -0.74 -1.95
C GLY A 59 -3.73 -1.27 -3.38
N ILE A 60 -4.88 -1.29 -4.03
CA ILE A 60 -5.03 -1.78 -5.41
C ILE A 60 -5.97 -0.84 -6.15
N GLY A 61 -5.48 -0.22 -7.22
CA GLY A 61 -6.30 0.43 -8.23
C GLY A 61 -6.60 -0.56 -9.34
N MET A 62 -7.85 -1.03 -9.43
CA MET A 62 -8.26 -1.99 -10.47
C MET A 62 -9.68 -1.73 -11.03
N PRO A 63 -9.95 -0.53 -11.59
CA PRO A 63 -11.22 -0.25 -12.26
C PRO A 63 -11.44 -1.20 -13.44
N ASP A 64 -12.63 -1.80 -13.52
CA ASP A 64 -13.03 -2.73 -14.59
C ASP A 64 -12.04 -3.89 -14.85
N GLY A 65 -11.29 -4.27 -13.81
CA GLY A 65 -10.28 -5.32 -13.90
C GLY A 65 -8.92 -4.86 -14.46
N VAL A 66 -8.75 -3.60 -14.86
CA VAL A 66 -7.46 -3.08 -15.33
C VAL A 66 -6.65 -2.58 -14.15
N VAL A 67 -5.47 -3.15 -13.90
CA VAL A 67 -4.58 -2.76 -12.81
C VAL A 67 -3.90 -1.43 -13.16
N THR A 68 -4.20 -0.39 -12.40
CA THR A 68 -3.70 0.97 -12.60
C THR A 68 -2.71 1.42 -11.54
N MET A 69 -2.76 0.84 -10.34
CA MET A 69 -1.89 1.20 -9.24
C MET A 69 -1.80 0.04 -8.24
N LEU A 70 -0.62 -0.16 -7.66
CA LEU A 70 -0.42 -1.08 -6.55
C LEU A 70 0.30 -0.37 -5.40
N ALA A 71 -0.13 -0.62 -4.16
CA ALA A 71 0.42 0.04 -2.99
C ALA A 71 0.79 -0.91 -1.85
N LEU A 72 1.84 -0.55 -1.11
CA LEU A 72 2.22 -1.18 0.15
C LEU A 72 2.48 -0.12 1.22
N SER A 73 1.92 -0.36 2.40
CA SER A 73 2.18 0.45 3.59
C SER A 73 2.94 -0.38 4.62
N PHE A 74 3.97 0.20 5.22
CA PHE A 74 4.82 -0.41 6.22
C PHE A 74 4.88 0.42 7.50
N GLU A 75 5.18 -0.24 8.60
CA GLU A 75 5.58 0.35 9.86
C GLU A 75 7.04 0.00 10.14
N LYS A 76 7.84 0.98 10.57
CA LYS A 76 9.25 0.79 10.92
C LYS A 76 9.62 1.60 12.16
N THR A 77 10.55 1.09 12.97
CA THR A 77 11.14 1.88 14.06
C THR A 77 12.04 2.98 13.50
N GLY A 78 11.76 4.23 13.88
CA GLY A 78 12.55 5.42 13.58
C GLY A 78 13.15 6.08 14.83
N PRO A 79 13.57 7.35 14.75
CA PRO A 79 13.55 8.20 13.56
C PRO A 79 14.55 7.72 12.49
N LEU A 80 14.40 8.23 11.28
CA LEU A 80 15.37 8.04 10.19
C LEU A 80 15.94 9.38 9.78
N SER A 81 17.21 9.42 9.40
CA SER A 81 17.71 10.55 8.62
C SER A 81 17.00 10.62 7.28
N ARG A 82 17.05 11.79 6.63
CA ARG A 82 16.50 11.98 5.28
C ARG A 82 17.15 11.03 4.29
N GLU A 83 18.46 10.86 4.37
CA GLU A 83 19.27 10.01 3.48
C GLU A 83 18.90 8.53 3.65
N GLU A 84 18.73 8.06 4.90
CA GLU A 84 18.26 6.70 5.16
C GLU A 84 16.83 6.50 4.66
N GLY A 85 15.92 7.44 4.94
CA GLY A 85 14.56 7.40 4.44
C GLY A 85 14.52 7.32 2.91
N ARG A 86 15.27 8.19 2.23
CA ARG A 86 15.42 8.21 0.77
C ARG A 86 15.87 6.86 0.22
N ARG A 87 16.94 6.30 0.77
CA ARG A 87 17.49 5.02 0.31
C ARG A 87 16.45 3.89 0.45
N ILE A 88 15.74 3.83 1.57
CA ILE A 88 14.73 2.80 1.81
C ILE A 88 13.55 2.97 0.86
N ILE A 89 12.98 4.17 0.74
CA ILE A 89 11.77 4.37 -0.09
C ILE A 89 12.07 4.19 -1.58
N VAL A 90 13.23 4.64 -2.06
CA VAL A 90 13.68 4.42 -3.45
C VAL A 90 13.81 2.93 -3.74
N ASP A 91 14.49 2.19 -2.87
CA ASP A 91 14.66 0.75 -3.04
C ASP A 91 13.33 0.00 -2.98
N CYS A 92 12.42 0.33 -2.06
CA CYS A 92 11.07 -0.24 -2.00
C CYS A 92 10.33 -0.11 -3.33
N VAL A 93 10.36 1.08 -3.95
CA VAL A 93 9.74 1.32 -5.25
C VAL A 93 10.45 0.52 -6.35
N GLN A 94 11.79 0.54 -6.41
CA GLN A 94 12.55 -0.19 -7.44
C GLN A 94 12.31 -1.71 -7.37
N GLU A 95 12.28 -2.27 -6.16
CA GLU A 95 12.04 -3.69 -5.92
C GLU A 95 10.62 -4.09 -6.32
N MET A 96 9.63 -3.26 -6.00
CA MET A 96 8.25 -3.50 -6.40
C MET A 96 8.08 -3.41 -7.93
N LEU A 97 8.71 -2.42 -8.59
CA LEU A 97 8.75 -2.32 -10.05
C LEU A 97 9.37 -3.56 -10.67
N GLN A 98 10.50 -4.03 -10.14
CA GLN A 98 11.17 -5.23 -10.65
C GLN A 98 10.24 -6.45 -10.54
N ILE A 99 9.57 -6.64 -9.41
CA ILE A 99 8.66 -7.77 -9.22
C ILE A 99 7.46 -7.69 -10.18
N ILE A 100 6.83 -6.52 -10.33
CA ILE A 100 5.69 -6.33 -11.24
C ILE A 100 6.11 -6.56 -12.69
N ASN A 101 7.15 -5.87 -13.16
CA ASN A 101 7.53 -5.84 -14.57
C ASN A 101 8.11 -7.18 -15.07
N THR A 102 8.62 -8.01 -14.16
CA THR A 102 9.06 -9.39 -14.44
C THR A 102 7.97 -10.45 -14.31
N HIS A 103 6.79 -10.11 -13.76
CA HIS A 103 5.69 -11.05 -13.61
C HIS A 103 4.85 -11.16 -14.90
N GLU A 104 5.20 -12.08 -15.79
CA GLU A 104 4.62 -12.14 -17.14
C GLU A 104 3.09 -12.25 -17.17
N ARG A 105 2.50 -12.97 -16.21
CA ARG A 105 1.05 -13.20 -16.16
C ARG A 105 0.22 -11.97 -15.84
N ILE A 106 0.80 -10.93 -15.22
CA ILE A 106 0.04 -9.69 -14.94
C ILE A 106 0.01 -8.75 -16.15
N ARG A 107 0.97 -8.86 -17.08
CA ARG A 107 1.15 -7.92 -18.19
C ARG A 107 -0.12 -7.61 -18.99
N PRO A 108 -0.99 -8.58 -19.34
CA PRO A 108 -2.21 -8.29 -20.10
C PRO A 108 -3.24 -7.45 -19.34
N TYR A 109 -3.08 -7.31 -18.03
CA TYR A 109 -4.02 -6.63 -17.14
C TYR A 109 -3.51 -5.29 -16.65
N LEU A 110 -2.25 -4.93 -16.94
CA LEU A 110 -1.69 -3.65 -16.54
C LEU A 110 -2.17 -2.54 -17.48
N LYS A 111 -2.57 -1.40 -16.92
CA LYS A 111 -2.92 -0.20 -17.71
C LYS A 111 -1.78 0.25 -18.61
N ASN A 112 -0.55 0.22 -18.08
CA ASN A 112 0.69 0.58 -18.74
C ASN A 112 1.68 -0.58 -18.60
N TYR A 113 2.54 -0.81 -19.60
CA TYR A 113 3.68 -1.71 -19.45
C TYR A 113 4.93 -1.10 -20.13
N PRO A 114 6.07 -1.02 -19.42
CA PRO A 114 6.27 -1.37 -18.01
C PRO A 114 5.50 -0.43 -17.06
N PHE A 115 5.18 -0.90 -15.85
CA PHE A 115 4.84 -0.02 -14.73
C PHE A 115 6.06 0.84 -14.40
N THR A 116 5.77 2.06 -13.94
CA THR A 116 6.73 3.11 -13.59
C THR A 116 6.51 3.55 -12.14
N PRO A 117 7.39 4.38 -11.54
CA PRO A 117 7.16 4.92 -10.19
C PRO A 117 5.81 5.66 -10.03
N ASN A 118 5.19 6.12 -11.12
CA ASN A 118 3.86 6.74 -11.08
C ASN A 118 2.72 5.74 -10.80
N ASP A 119 2.93 4.45 -11.09
CA ASP A 119 1.93 3.40 -10.95
C ASP A 119 2.05 2.64 -9.60
N ILE A 120 2.91 3.12 -8.69
CA ILE A 120 3.17 2.49 -7.38
C ILE A 120 3.06 3.53 -6.27
N GLU A 121 2.47 3.11 -5.15
CA GLU A 121 2.46 3.89 -3.92
C GLU A 121 3.12 3.12 -2.77
N ILE A 122 4.12 3.71 -2.12
CA ILE A 122 4.71 3.14 -0.89
C ILE A 122 4.55 4.15 0.22
N ALA A 123 4.12 3.71 1.40
CA ALA A 123 4.15 4.53 2.62
C ALA A 123 4.88 3.78 3.74
N ILE A 124 5.71 4.48 4.49
CA ILE A 124 6.41 3.95 5.66
C ILE A 124 6.09 4.89 6.83
N PHE A 125 5.36 4.34 7.79
CA PHE A 125 5.02 5.01 9.05
C PHE A 125 6.11 4.70 10.06
N LEU A 126 6.70 5.74 10.64
CA LEU A 126 7.78 5.65 11.58
C LEU A 126 7.26 5.83 13.01
N ASN A 127 7.58 4.88 13.86
CA ASN A 127 7.34 5.00 15.30
C ASN A 127 8.67 4.99 16.04
N GLY A 128 8.76 5.75 17.12
CA GLY A 128 9.86 5.65 18.07
C GLY A 128 9.88 4.30 18.80
N PRO A 129 10.89 4.09 19.66
CA PRO A 129 10.98 2.89 20.49
C PRO A 129 9.69 2.62 21.25
N SER A 130 9.27 1.35 21.37
CA SER A 130 8.02 0.95 22.02
C SER A 130 6.75 1.59 21.42
N ALA A 131 6.75 1.84 20.11
CA ALA A 131 5.63 2.41 19.35
C ALA A 131 5.21 3.82 19.78
N HIS A 132 6.14 4.60 20.37
CA HIS A 132 5.88 6.01 20.67
C HIS A 132 5.76 6.84 19.37
N PRO A 133 4.85 7.82 19.29
CA PRO A 133 4.78 8.70 18.13
C PRO A 133 6.08 9.49 17.92
N ILE A 134 6.42 9.74 16.66
CA ILE A 134 7.46 10.69 16.27
C ILE A 134 6.78 12.02 15.93
N TYR A 135 7.39 13.12 16.35
CA TYR A 135 6.91 14.46 16.06
C TYR A 135 8.05 15.32 15.50
N TYR A 136 7.68 16.48 14.95
CA TYR A 136 8.64 17.50 14.53
C TYR A 136 9.69 17.78 15.62
N PRO A 137 11.00 17.88 15.30
CA PRO A 137 11.59 18.14 13.98
C PRO A 137 11.77 16.93 13.05
N ASP A 138 11.49 15.71 13.50
CA ASP A 138 11.63 14.50 12.69
C ASP A 138 10.34 14.22 11.89
N PHE A 139 10.48 13.55 10.73
CA PHE A 139 9.32 13.09 9.96
C PHE A 139 8.83 11.76 10.52
N ASP A 140 7.51 11.63 10.65
CA ASP A 140 6.83 10.42 11.13
C ASP A 140 6.29 9.56 9.99
N VAL A 141 6.26 10.09 8.77
CA VAL A 141 5.91 9.32 7.57
C VAL A 141 6.82 9.69 6.41
N ILE A 142 7.28 8.68 5.67
CA ILE A 142 7.85 8.84 4.34
C ILE A 142 7.02 8.06 3.33
N SER A 143 6.69 8.67 2.20
CA SER A 143 5.95 8.00 1.14
C SER A 143 6.49 8.31 -0.25
N SER A 144 6.23 7.42 -1.21
CA SER A 144 6.39 7.68 -2.64
C SER A 144 5.03 7.58 -3.31
N THR A 145 4.56 8.67 -3.91
CA THR A 145 3.30 8.73 -4.67
C THR A 145 3.45 9.73 -5.82
N ASN A 146 2.86 9.44 -6.98
CA ASN A 146 2.92 10.32 -8.17
C ASN A 146 4.35 10.81 -8.49
N GLU A 147 5.32 9.89 -8.51
CA GLU A 147 6.74 10.16 -8.78
C GLU A 147 7.42 11.16 -7.82
N GLN A 148 6.84 11.38 -6.64
CA GLN A 148 7.38 12.24 -5.59
C GLN A 148 7.60 11.44 -4.31
N ILE A 149 8.73 11.70 -3.64
CA ILE A 149 8.93 11.28 -2.27
C ILE A 149 8.47 12.40 -1.35
N ASN A 150 7.62 12.08 -0.38
CA ASN A 150 7.07 13.00 0.59
C ASN A 150 7.60 12.63 1.99
N TYR A 151 8.15 13.60 2.70
CA TYR A 151 8.52 13.52 4.11
C TYR A 151 7.49 14.33 4.90
N MET A 152 6.66 13.66 5.67
CA MET A 152 5.55 14.28 6.40
C MET A 152 5.90 14.40 7.87
N PHE A 153 5.60 15.57 8.43
CA PHE A 153 5.91 15.92 9.81
C PHE A 153 4.62 16.23 10.55
N THR A 154 4.42 15.58 11.69
CA THR A 154 3.31 15.82 12.60
C THR A 154 3.75 16.66 13.80
N ALA A 155 2.92 17.62 14.21
CA ALA A 155 3.14 18.40 15.43
C ALA A 155 2.51 17.72 16.64
N SER A 156 3.17 17.75 17.80
CA SER A 156 2.66 17.17 19.05
C SER A 156 1.32 17.76 19.47
N GLU A 157 1.08 19.04 19.21
CA GLU A 157 -0.14 19.74 19.60
C GLU A 157 -1.35 19.34 18.74
N ASN A 158 -1.11 18.77 17.55
CA ASN A 158 -2.16 18.38 16.62
C ASN A 158 -1.80 17.09 15.86
N PRO A 159 -1.84 15.93 16.54
CA PRO A 159 -1.40 14.65 15.96
C PRO A 159 -2.32 14.12 14.85
N LYS A 160 -3.43 14.81 14.53
CA LYS A 160 -4.41 14.40 13.53
C LYS A 160 -4.12 14.95 12.13
N ARG A 161 -3.14 15.85 11.99
CA ARG A 161 -2.81 16.49 10.71
C ARG A 161 -1.31 16.67 10.58
N TYR A 162 -0.80 16.42 9.38
CA TYR A 162 0.56 16.79 9.03
C TYR A 162 0.71 18.31 9.10
N MET A 163 1.68 18.76 9.89
CA MET A 163 2.06 20.16 9.99
C MET A 163 2.79 20.61 8.73
N LYS A 164 3.64 19.73 8.18
CA LYS A 164 4.54 20.06 7.07
C LYS A 164 4.74 18.83 6.19
N VAL A 165 4.87 19.05 4.88
CA VAL A 165 5.29 18.03 3.93
C VAL A 165 6.42 18.60 3.10
N GLU A 166 7.58 17.95 3.15
CA GLU A 166 8.71 18.26 2.28
C GLU A 166 8.80 17.21 1.17
N LYS A 167 9.25 17.63 -0.01
CA LYS A 167 9.19 16.79 -1.20
C LYS A 167 10.48 16.79 -2.00
N GLU A 168 10.74 15.67 -2.67
CA GLU A 168 11.75 15.55 -3.71
C GLU A 168 11.20 14.71 -4.87
N LYS A 169 11.71 14.93 -6.08
CA LYS A 169 11.33 14.08 -7.22
C LYS A 169 11.98 12.71 -7.07
N PHE A 170 11.24 11.66 -7.37
CA PHE A 170 11.73 10.28 -7.29
C PHE A 170 12.96 10.07 -8.17
N GLU A 171 12.97 10.62 -9.39
CA GLU A 171 14.10 10.50 -10.32
C GLU A 171 15.39 11.13 -9.76
N GLU A 172 15.28 12.29 -9.12
CA GLU A 172 16.42 12.98 -8.50
C GLU A 172 16.95 12.19 -7.30
N ALA A 173 16.04 11.70 -6.44
CA ALA A 173 16.37 10.85 -5.31
C ALA A 173 17.06 9.54 -5.74
N LEU A 174 16.57 8.91 -6.83
CA LEU A 174 17.18 7.72 -7.40
C LEU A 174 18.62 7.99 -7.85
N LYS A 175 18.88 9.13 -8.53
CA LYS A 175 20.23 9.52 -8.94
C LYS A 175 21.15 9.72 -7.72
N MET A 176 20.65 10.32 -6.63
CA MET A 176 21.41 10.49 -5.39
C MET A 176 21.82 9.12 -4.81
N VAL A 177 20.87 8.20 -4.64
CA VAL A 177 21.13 6.86 -4.10
C VAL A 177 22.10 6.06 -4.98
N GLN A 178 21.99 6.17 -6.31
CA GLN A 178 22.90 5.49 -7.24
C GLN A 178 24.33 6.06 -7.22
N ASN A 179 24.50 7.34 -6.90
CA ASN A 179 25.81 7.96 -6.80
C ASN A 179 26.50 7.62 -5.48
N GLU A 180 25.74 7.46 -4.39
CA GLU A 180 26.26 6.97 -3.10
C GLU A 180 26.85 5.56 -3.21
N ASN A 181 26.19 4.66 -3.94
CA ASN A 181 26.65 3.27 -4.11
C ASN A 181 27.89 3.11 -5.01
N LYS A 182 28.37 4.18 -5.66
CA LYS A 182 29.55 4.18 -6.54
C LYS A 182 30.83 4.66 -5.85
N GLN A 183 30.73 5.16 -4.63
CA GLN A 183 31.86 5.60 -3.80
C GLN A 183 32.29 4.46 -2.87
#